data_AF-B7R1M0-F1
#
_entry.id   AF-B7R1M0-F1
#
_cell.length_a   1.000
_cell.length_b   1.000
_cell.length_c   1.000
_cell.angle_alpha   90.00
_cell.angle_beta   90.00
_cell.angle_gamma   90.00
#
_symmetry.space_group_name_H-M   'P 1'
#
loop_
_entity.id
_entity.type
_entity.pdbx_description
1 polymer ?
#
loop_
_entity_poly.entity_id
_entity_poly.type
_entity_poly.pdbx_seq_one_letter_code
_entity_poly.pdbx_strand_id
1 'polypeptide(L)'
;MAVTRERFEMLVRDLVGRFSQADERKIREALDAFVKVTEIPVSYLNPASSYHPVVVFKKRFGNLEKSAMVSLLEFRILNRYNMPGWRREVEFRLDRDVVLRERVGGIEAVLIGDPTRLARLRDVMMRILQQMSTRPRNFVMFYSHVYMDFGNNRFIHLEMKGSDVFVRLVNLNFTEASRLLGKAIPYMDSVFGNKNIDFYKLLFVYSSETAGTFDWFFHRYVMPRLNPEQREFLNDMHDYRNFIRLLYSYVARLNKDRLGDEIGIRVARRANPNRPLEIGIAFTNRGIEVKRYPGTVTISFMV
;
A
#
# COMPACT_ATOMS: atom_id res chain seq x y z
N MET A 1 -22.36 -0.72 -13.62
CA MET A 1 -23.43 0.30 -13.70
C MET A 1 -23.27 1.02 -15.03
N ALA A 2 -24.23 0.87 -15.95
CA ALA A 2 -24.17 1.56 -17.24
C ALA A 2 -24.59 3.02 -17.02
N VAL A 3 -23.59 3.90 -16.89
CA VAL A 3 -23.78 5.35 -16.91
C VAL A 3 -24.37 5.72 -18.26
N THR A 4 -25.54 6.37 -18.30
CA THR A 4 -26.03 6.91 -19.55
C THR A 4 -25.13 8.08 -19.95
N ARG A 5 -24.47 7.96 -21.10
CA ARG A 5 -23.60 9.00 -21.68
C ARG A 5 -24.24 10.38 -21.63
N GLU A 6 -25.55 10.45 -21.80
CA GLU A 6 -26.37 11.66 -21.68
C GLU A 6 -26.28 12.34 -20.30
N ARG A 7 -26.34 11.59 -19.19
CA ARG A 7 -26.23 12.15 -17.83
C ARG A 7 -24.84 12.72 -17.59
N PHE A 8 -23.82 12.03 -18.10
CA PHE A 8 -22.43 12.52 -18.04
C PHE A 8 -22.27 13.85 -18.79
N GLU A 9 -22.75 13.93 -20.04
CA GLU A 9 -22.68 15.15 -20.85
C GLU A 9 -23.46 16.32 -20.22
N MET A 10 -24.64 16.04 -19.67
CA MET A 10 -25.46 17.04 -18.99
C MET A 10 -24.75 17.59 -17.74
N LEU A 11 -24.14 16.72 -16.94
CA LEU A 11 -23.35 17.14 -15.79
C LEU A 11 -22.16 18.03 -16.19
N VAL A 12 -21.46 17.70 -17.28
CA VAL A 12 -20.36 18.54 -17.80
C VAL A 12 -20.90 19.92 -18.16
N ARG A 13 -22.01 20.02 -18.89
CA ARG A 13 -22.65 21.30 -19.24
C ARG A 13 -23.05 22.11 -18.00
N ASP A 14 -23.65 21.45 -17.01
CA ASP A 14 -24.05 22.11 -15.75
C ASP A 14 -22.84 22.67 -14.98
N LEU A 15 -21.75 21.91 -14.92
CA LEU A 15 -20.51 22.36 -14.26
C LEU A 15 -19.85 23.50 -15.03
N VAL A 16 -19.81 23.43 -16.36
CA VAL A 16 -19.32 24.52 -17.22
C VAL A 16 -20.11 25.81 -17.00
N GLY A 17 -21.44 25.72 -16.90
CA GLY A 17 -22.31 26.85 -16.58
C GLY A 17 -22.02 27.47 -15.20
N ARG A 18 -21.56 26.68 -14.22
CA ARG A 18 -21.19 27.19 -12.88
C ARG A 18 -19.79 27.79 -12.82
N PHE A 19 -18.85 27.25 -13.60
CA PHE A 19 -17.45 27.64 -13.61
C PHE A 19 -17.12 28.50 -14.83
N SER A 20 -16.64 27.89 -15.92
CA SER A 20 -16.30 28.57 -17.17
C SER A 20 -16.24 27.58 -18.34
N GLN A 21 -16.53 28.06 -19.56
CA GLN A 21 -16.33 27.33 -20.82
C GLN A 21 -14.88 26.87 -21.00
N ALA A 22 -13.91 27.66 -20.54
CA ALA A 22 -12.49 27.29 -20.62
C ALA A 22 -12.13 26.04 -19.79
N ASP A 23 -12.94 25.67 -18.79
CA ASP A 23 -12.70 24.51 -17.94
C ASP A 23 -13.32 23.22 -18.47
N GLU A 24 -14.11 23.25 -19.56
CA GLU A 24 -14.89 22.10 -20.03
C GLU A 24 -14.02 20.85 -20.19
N ARG A 25 -12.89 20.98 -20.92
CA ARG A 25 -11.98 19.85 -21.16
C ARG A 25 -11.47 19.26 -19.85
N LYS A 26 -11.08 20.12 -18.91
CA LYS A 26 -10.52 19.72 -17.62
C LYS A 26 -11.55 19.06 -16.72
N ILE A 27 -12.79 19.58 -16.70
CA ILE A 27 -13.92 19.00 -15.97
C ILE A 27 -14.22 17.60 -16.50
N ARG A 28 -14.29 17.44 -17.82
CA ARG A 28 -14.53 16.15 -18.49
C ARG A 28 -13.45 15.13 -18.16
N GLU A 29 -12.18 15.52 -18.32
CA GLU A 29 -11.02 14.68 -17.99
C GLU A 29 -11.02 14.27 -16.51
N ALA A 30 -11.34 15.19 -15.60
CA ALA A 30 -11.49 14.92 -14.18
C ALA A 30 -12.60 13.91 -13.91
N LEU A 31 -13.82 14.14 -14.39
CA LEU A 31 -14.94 13.23 -14.18
C LEU A 31 -14.64 11.82 -14.67
N ASP A 32 -14.13 11.65 -15.89
CA ASP A 32 -13.73 10.35 -16.43
C ASP A 32 -12.71 9.65 -15.53
N ALA A 33 -11.69 10.39 -15.07
CA ALA A 33 -10.64 9.83 -14.21
C ALA A 33 -11.18 9.43 -12.83
N PHE A 34 -12.07 10.24 -12.25
CA PHE A 34 -12.74 9.93 -10.98
C PHE A 34 -13.65 8.70 -11.10
N VAL A 35 -14.39 8.55 -12.21
CA VAL A 35 -15.18 7.33 -12.48
C VAL A 35 -14.27 6.11 -12.50
N LYS A 36 -13.16 6.15 -13.24
CA LYS A 36 -12.18 5.06 -13.23
C LYS A 36 -11.67 4.75 -11.81
N VAL A 37 -11.44 5.76 -10.98
CA VAL A 37 -11.05 5.57 -9.57
C VAL A 37 -12.18 4.90 -8.75
N THR A 38 -13.45 5.17 -9.02
CA THR A 38 -14.58 4.51 -8.31
C THR A 38 -14.72 3.03 -8.66
N GLU A 39 -14.28 2.61 -9.84
CA GLU A 39 -14.36 1.22 -10.29
C GLU A 39 -13.32 0.31 -9.62
N ILE A 40 -12.24 0.90 -9.08
CA ILE A 40 -11.18 0.15 -8.39
C ILE A 40 -11.72 -0.31 -7.03
N PRO A 41 -11.75 -1.63 -6.72
CA PRO A 41 -12.41 -2.17 -5.52
C PRO A 41 -11.94 -1.58 -4.18
N VAL A 42 -10.65 -1.27 -4.06
CA VAL A 42 -10.06 -0.73 -2.82
C VAL A 42 -9.85 0.77 -2.84
N SER A 43 -10.33 1.44 -3.88
CA SER A 43 -10.25 2.87 -3.94
C SER A 43 -11.01 3.50 -2.79
N TYR A 44 -10.47 4.60 -2.26
CA TYR A 44 -11.16 5.45 -1.30
C TYR A 44 -12.57 5.87 -1.78
N LEU A 45 -12.77 6.00 -3.10
CA LEU A 45 -14.03 6.38 -3.72
C LEU A 45 -14.88 5.19 -4.20
N ASN A 46 -14.50 3.94 -3.89
CA ASN A 46 -15.31 2.80 -4.30
C ASN A 46 -16.64 2.73 -3.50
N PRO A 47 -17.80 2.67 -4.17
CA PRO A 47 -19.10 2.68 -3.51
C PRO A 47 -19.43 1.39 -2.76
N ALA A 48 -18.79 0.26 -3.07
CA ALA A 48 -18.99 -1.00 -2.36
C ALA A 48 -18.54 -0.94 -0.90
N SER A 49 -17.84 0.14 -0.50
CA SER A 49 -17.53 0.45 0.89
C SER A 49 -18.72 1.03 1.69
N SER A 50 -19.95 1.02 1.14
CA SER A 50 -21.16 1.61 1.74
C SER A 50 -21.15 3.13 1.90
N TYR A 51 -20.35 3.82 1.09
CA TYR A 51 -20.30 5.29 1.04
C TYR A 51 -20.68 5.80 -0.33
N HIS A 52 -21.30 6.98 -0.36
CA HIS A 52 -21.56 7.70 -1.61
C HIS A 52 -20.32 8.52 -2.03
N PRO A 53 -19.67 8.22 -3.17
CA PRO A 53 -18.52 8.99 -3.64
C PRO A 53 -18.93 10.34 -4.22
N VAL A 54 -18.33 11.41 -3.69
CA VAL A 54 -18.61 12.79 -4.07
C VAL A 54 -17.31 13.50 -4.45
N VAL A 55 -17.32 14.20 -5.58
CA VAL A 55 -16.23 15.10 -5.96
C VAL A 55 -16.67 16.54 -5.74
N VAL A 56 -15.87 17.31 -5.03
CA VAL A 56 -16.08 18.73 -4.79
C VAL A 56 -15.18 19.51 -5.75
N PHE A 57 -15.74 19.94 -6.87
CA PHE A 57 -15.05 20.83 -7.79
C PHE A 57 -14.93 22.22 -7.15
N LYS A 58 -13.72 22.77 -7.11
CA LYS A 58 -13.46 24.14 -6.60
C LYS A 58 -12.71 24.95 -7.63
N LYS A 59 -13.01 26.25 -7.72
CA LYS A 59 -12.24 27.21 -8.52
C LYS A 59 -12.29 28.59 -7.88
N ARG A 60 -11.15 29.27 -7.87
CA ARG A 60 -11.05 30.66 -7.43
C ARG A 60 -11.27 31.64 -8.60
N PHE A 61 -12.10 32.65 -8.38
CA PHE A 61 -12.39 33.77 -9.27
C PHE A 61 -12.05 35.07 -8.54
N GLY A 62 -10.81 35.54 -8.68
CA GLY A 62 -10.31 36.65 -7.86
C GLY A 62 -10.32 36.30 -6.38
N ASN A 63 -11.12 37.02 -5.58
CA ASN A 63 -11.25 36.80 -4.13
C ASN A 63 -12.37 35.81 -3.74
N LEU A 64 -13.16 35.33 -4.70
CA LEU A 64 -14.27 34.41 -4.44
C LEU A 64 -13.88 32.98 -4.82
N GLU A 65 -14.20 32.00 -3.98
CA GLU A 65 -14.07 30.57 -4.30
C GLU A 65 -15.46 29.99 -4.55
N LYS A 66 -15.69 29.45 -5.75
CA LYS A 66 -16.90 28.71 -6.08
C LYS A 66 -16.66 27.22 -5.88
N SER A 67 -17.66 26.51 -5.39
CA SER A 67 -17.64 25.06 -5.25
C SER A 67 -18.91 24.40 -5.82
N ALA A 68 -18.76 23.19 -6.34
CA ALA A 68 -19.87 22.34 -6.78
C ALA A 68 -19.59 20.90 -6.36
N MET A 69 -20.50 20.33 -5.58
CA MET A 69 -20.43 18.94 -5.14
C MET A 69 -21.12 18.05 -6.17
N VAL A 70 -20.49 16.96 -6.56
CA VAL A 70 -20.93 16.11 -7.67
C VAL A 70 -20.98 14.66 -7.20
N SER A 71 -22.14 14.04 -7.39
CA SER A 71 -22.33 12.60 -7.19
C SER A 71 -21.69 11.83 -8.35
N LEU A 72 -20.70 10.97 -8.06
CA LEU A 72 -20.09 10.09 -9.08
C LEU A 72 -20.96 8.87 -9.43
N LEU A 73 -22.02 8.60 -8.66
CA LEU A 73 -22.96 7.51 -8.95
C LEU A 73 -24.12 7.97 -9.82
N GLU A 74 -24.66 9.15 -9.51
CA GLU A 74 -25.87 9.67 -10.18
C GLU A 74 -25.53 10.66 -11.29
N PHE A 75 -24.28 11.10 -11.40
CA PHE A 75 -23.81 12.14 -12.32
C PHE A 75 -24.66 13.40 -12.25
N ARG A 76 -24.84 13.93 -11.04
CA ARG A 76 -25.59 15.17 -10.81
C ARG A 76 -24.90 16.06 -9.78
N ILE A 77 -25.19 17.35 -9.86
CA ILE A 77 -24.76 18.30 -8.84
C ILE A 77 -25.64 18.14 -7.60
N LEU A 78 -24.98 18.04 -6.46
CA LEU A 78 -25.59 17.93 -5.15
C LEU A 78 -25.82 19.32 -4.55
N ASN A 79 -26.91 19.44 -3.80
CA ASN A 79 -27.35 20.58 -3.03
C ASN A 79 -27.73 20.11 -1.62
N ARG A 80 -28.21 21.02 -0.77
CA ARG A 80 -28.57 20.72 0.62
C ARG A 80 -29.69 19.67 0.76
N TYR A 81 -30.56 19.54 -0.24
CA TYR A 81 -31.77 18.70 -0.19
C TYR A 81 -31.53 17.28 -0.72
N ASN A 82 -30.54 17.06 -1.59
CA ASN A 82 -30.22 15.76 -2.16
C ASN A 82 -28.85 15.22 -1.71
N MET A 83 -28.26 15.82 -0.68
CA MET A 83 -26.97 15.40 -0.15
C MET A 83 -27.07 14.02 0.52
N PRO A 84 -26.24 13.04 0.13
CA PRO A 84 -26.19 11.75 0.83
C PRO A 84 -25.68 11.91 2.26
N GLY A 85 -26.30 11.21 3.21
CA GLY A 85 -25.88 11.24 4.62
C GLY A 85 -24.48 10.66 4.83
N TRP A 86 -24.21 9.48 4.25
CA TRP A 86 -22.92 8.80 4.32
C TRP A 86 -22.16 8.99 3.00
N ARG A 87 -21.24 9.95 2.96
CA ARG A 87 -20.48 10.29 1.75
C ARG A 87 -18.99 10.39 2.00
N ARG A 88 -18.22 10.14 0.95
CA ARG A 88 -16.78 10.39 0.91
C ARG A 88 -16.52 11.48 -0.11
N GLU A 89 -16.05 12.61 0.37
CA GLU A 89 -15.75 13.77 -0.44
C GLU A 89 -14.27 13.77 -0.83
N VAL A 90 -14.00 14.06 -2.09
CA VAL A 90 -12.66 14.44 -2.54
C VAL A 90 -12.73 15.76 -3.28
N GLU A 91 -11.84 16.68 -2.91
CA GLU A 91 -11.75 17.97 -3.56
C GLU A 91 -10.93 17.88 -4.85
N PHE A 92 -11.40 18.52 -5.91
CA PHE A 92 -10.63 18.71 -7.14
C PHE A 92 -10.62 20.20 -7.51
N ARG A 93 -9.45 20.82 -7.44
CA ARG A 93 -9.30 22.26 -7.68
C ARG A 93 -9.00 22.53 -9.15
N LEU A 94 -9.94 23.12 -9.89
CA LEU A 94 -9.84 23.38 -11.33
C LEU A 94 -8.70 24.33 -11.69
N ASP A 95 -8.23 25.16 -10.77
CA ASP A 95 -7.09 26.06 -10.95
C ASP A 95 -5.72 25.41 -10.66
N ARG A 96 -5.70 24.30 -9.91
CA ARG A 96 -4.45 23.70 -9.40
C ARG A 96 -4.24 22.24 -9.81
N ASP A 97 -5.23 21.40 -9.59
CA ASP A 97 -5.09 19.95 -9.80
C ASP A 97 -5.13 19.62 -11.28
N VAL A 98 -4.52 18.51 -11.68
CA VAL A 98 -4.49 18.04 -13.07
C VAL A 98 -4.85 16.57 -13.15
N VAL A 99 -5.26 16.16 -14.35
CA VAL A 99 -5.37 14.76 -14.75
C VAL A 99 -4.38 14.53 -15.87
N LEU A 100 -3.47 13.58 -15.68
CA LEU A 100 -2.47 13.20 -16.68
C LEU A 100 -2.69 11.74 -17.05
N ARG A 101 -2.72 11.46 -18.36
CA ARG A 101 -2.74 10.10 -18.91
C ARG A 101 -1.42 9.89 -19.62
N GLU A 102 -0.53 9.11 -19.03
CA GLU A 102 0.83 8.93 -19.52
C GLU A 102 1.35 7.52 -19.27
N ARG A 103 2.59 7.24 -19.68
CA ARG A 103 3.28 5.99 -19.37
C ARG A 103 4.40 6.26 -18.37
N VAL A 104 4.34 5.61 -17.22
CA VAL A 104 5.37 5.70 -16.17
C VAL A 104 6.09 4.36 -16.09
N GLY A 105 7.39 4.34 -16.34
CA GLY A 105 8.15 3.09 -16.41
C GLY A 105 7.65 2.13 -17.51
N GLY A 106 7.04 2.67 -18.57
CA GLY A 106 6.42 1.89 -19.65
C GLY A 106 5.03 1.32 -19.33
N ILE A 107 4.46 1.63 -18.16
CA ILE A 107 3.12 1.18 -17.76
C ILE A 107 2.12 2.32 -17.88
N GLU A 108 0.94 2.01 -18.42
CA GLU A 108 -0.14 3.00 -18.56
C GLU A 108 -0.63 3.47 -17.19
N ALA A 109 -0.68 4.79 -17.03
CA ALA A 109 -0.99 5.44 -15.77
C ALA A 109 -1.99 6.57 -15.95
N VAL A 110 -2.92 6.68 -15.00
CA VAL A 110 -3.75 7.88 -14.81
C VAL A 110 -3.34 8.53 -13.51
N LEU A 111 -2.88 9.78 -13.57
CA LEU A 111 -2.41 10.56 -12.43
C LEU A 111 -3.38 11.70 -12.15
N ILE A 112 -3.84 11.84 -10.92
CA ILE A 112 -4.84 12.83 -10.50
C ILE A 112 -4.32 13.56 -9.25
N GLY A 113 -4.25 14.88 -9.30
CA GLY A 113 -3.91 15.74 -8.16
C GLY A 113 -2.97 16.90 -8.49
N ASP A 114 -2.26 17.40 -7.49
CA ASP A 114 -1.34 18.54 -7.64
C ASP A 114 -0.10 18.16 -8.50
N PRO A 115 0.21 18.92 -9.57
CA PRO A 115 1.31 18.60 -10.49
C PRO A 115 2.66 18.39 -9.83
N THR A 116 3.00 19.20 -8.81
CA THR A 116 4.30 19.16 -8.15
C THR A 116 4.42 17.88 -7.30
N ARG A 117 3.35 17.51 -6.59
CA ARG A 117 3.30 16.26 -5.83
C ARG A 117 3.28 15.05 -6.74
N LEU A 118 2.52 15.10 -7.84
CA LEU A 118 2.48 14.02 -8.82
C LEU A 118 3.85 13.76 -9.44
N ALA A 119 4.60 14.81 -9.81
CA ALA A 119 5.95 14.65 -10.36
C ALA A 119 6.89 13.89 -9.39
N ARG A 120 6.88 14.25 -8.10
CA ARG A 120 7.69 13.56 -7.08
C ARG A 120 7.28 12.11 -6.89
N LEU A 121 5.98 11.85 -6.78
CA LEU A 121 5.45 10.49 -6.62
C LEU A 121 5.69 9.64 -7.87
N ARG A 122 5.64 10.25 -9.06
CA ARG A 122 5.97 9.60 -10.32
C ARG A 122 7.41 9.07 -10.31
N ASP A 123 8.37 9.86 -9.84
CA ASP A 123 9.77 9.45 -9.80
C ASP A 123 10.00 8.30 -8.81
N VAL A 124 9.34 8.36 -7.64
CA VAL A 124 9.35 7.25 -6.67
C VAL A 124 8.74 5.99 -7.27
N MET A 125 7.57 6.11 -7.89
CA MET A 125 6.88 4.99 -8.55
C MET A 125 7.70 4.41 -9.70
N MET A 126 8.39 5.24 -10.48
CA MET A 126 9.26 4.77 -11.56
C MET A 126 10.36 3.86 -11.01
N ARG A 127 10.99 4.23 -9.89
CA ARG A 127 12.01 3.41 -9.22
C ARG A 127 11.42 2.13 -8.62
N ILE A 128 10.23 2.21 -8.01
CA ILE A 128 9.51 1.02 -7.51
C ILE A 128 9.27 0.05 -8.68
N LEU A 129 8.66 0.51 -9.77
CA LEU A 129 8.33 -0.29 -10.96
C LEU A 129 9.57 -0.92 -11.61
N GLN A 130 10.71 -0.24 -11.61
CA GLN A 130 11.98 -0.78 -12.12
C GLN A 130 12.53 -1.94 -11.27
N GLN A 131 12.26 -1.94 -9.96
CA GLN A 131 12.71 -2.98 -9.03
C GLN A 131 11.71 -4.13 -8.90
N MET A 132 10.52 -4.00 -9.48
CA MET A 132 9.51 -5.05 -9.47
C MET A 132 9.89 -6.22 -10.38
N SER A 133 9.63 -7.44 -9.91
CA SER A 133 9.80 -8.65 -10.72
C SER A 133 8.72 -8.76 -11.80
N THR A 134 7.48 -8.36 -11.49
CA THR A 134 6.37 -8.35 -12.44
C THR A 134 5.73 -6.97 -12.46
N ARG A 135 5.60 -6.39 -13.65
CA ARG A 135 4.96 -5.06 -13.78
C ARG A 135 3.43 -5.19 -13.74
N PRO A 136 2.73 -4.22 -13.13
CA PRO A 136 1.28 -4.15 -13.22
C PRO A 136 0.85 -3.84 -14.66
N ARG A 137 -0.38 -4.24 -15.02
CA ARG A 137 -0.97 -3.97 -16.34
C ARG A 137 -1.17 -2.48 -16.57
N ASN A 138 -1.67 -1.81 -15.54
CA ASN A 138 -1.87 -0.38 -15.45
C ASN A 138 -1.85 0.03 -13.97
N PHE A 139 -1.78 1.32 -13.70
CA PHE A 139 -2.02 1.82 -12.35
C PHE A 139 -2.70 3.19 -12.36
N VAL A 140 -3.32 3.54 -11.24
CA VAL A 140 -3.90 4.87 -11.02
C VAL A 140 -3.24 5.51 -9.81
N MET A 141 -2.66 6.70 -10.00
CA MET A 141 -2.16 7.54 -8.92
C MET A 141 -3.20 8.60 -8.60
N PHE A 142 -3.80 8.50 -7.44
CA PHE A 142 -4.86 9.35 -6.96
C PHE A 142 -4.38 10.07 -5.69
N TYR A 143 -3.89 11.30 -5.86
CA TYR A 143 -3.17 12.05 -4.83
C TYR A 143 -2.05 11.21 -4.20
N SER A 144 -2.16 10.85 -2.92
CA SER A 144 -1.19 10.00 -2.19
C SER A 144 -1.42 8.50 -2.37
N HIS A 145 -2.47 8.08 -3.08
CA HIS A 145 -2.81 6.68 -3.27
C HIS A 145 -2.33 6.19 -4.64
N VAL A 146 -1.77 4.99 -4.70
CA VAL A 146 -1.42 4.31 -5.94
C VAL A 146 -2.08 2.94 -5.95
N TYR A 147 -2.93 2.71 -6.94
CA TYR A 147 -3.62 1.45 -7.14
C TYR A 147 -3.02 0.74 -8.34
N MET A 148 -2.29 -0.36 -8.11
CA MET A 148 -1.67 -1.16 -9.16
C MET A 148 -2.53 -2.37 -9.50
N ASP A 149 -2.86 -2.54 -10.78
CA ASP A 149 -3.70 -3.63 -11.29
C ASP A 149 -2.85 -4.76 -11.89
N PHE A 150 -3.03 -5.98 -11.36
CA PHE A 150 -2.37 -7.21 -11.86
C PHE A 150 -3.34 -8.14 -12.60
N GLY A 151 -4.55 -7.67 -12.93
CA GLY A 151 -5.62 -8.42 -13.56
C GLY A 151 -6.32 -9.38 -12.60
N ASN A 152 -7.47 -9.90 -13.05
CA ASN A 152 -8.29 -10.85 -12.29
C ASN A 152 -8.69 -10.33 -10.91
N ASN A 153 -9.00 -9.03 -10.81
CA ASN A 153 -9.39 -8.36 -9.56
C ASN A 153 -8.29 -8.34 -8.48
N ARG A 154 -7.02 -8.50 -8.87
CA ARG A 154 -5.86 -8.50 -7.97
C ARG A 154 -5.20 -7.13 -7.95
N PHE A 155 -5.13 -6.51 -6.78
CA PHE A 155 -4.57 -5.16 -6.64
C PHE A 155 -3.57 -5.07 -5.50
N ILE A 156 -2.56 -4.24 -5.72
CA ILE A 156 -1.69 -3.74 -4.65
C ILE A 156 -1.98 -2.25 -4.52
N HIS A 157 -2.46 -1.84 -3.34
CA HIS A 157 -2.66 -0.44 -2.99
C HIS A 157 -1.47 0.03 -2.15
N LEU A 158 -0.83 1.11 -2.61
CA LEU A 158 0.16 1.87 -1.85
C LEU A 158 -0.45 3.21 -1.46
N GLU A 159 -0.24 3.65 -0.22
CA GLU A 159 -0.50 5.01 0.21
C GLU A 159 0.80 5.63 0.69
N MET A 160 1.25 6.69 0.02
CA MET A 160 2.53 7.36 0.26
C MET A 160 2.28 8.77 0.80
N LYS A 161 2.64 9.00 2.06
CA LYS A 161 2.47 10.30 2.73
C LYS A 161 3.78 10.72 3.37
N GLY A 162 4.50 11.64 2.71
CA GLY A 162 5.83 12.03 3.17
C GLY A 162 6.79 10.83 3.18
N SER A 163 7.30 10.49 4.37
CA SER A 163 8.17 9.34 4.61
C SER A 163 7.43 8.03 4.86
N ASP A 164 6.10 8.05 4.89
CA ASP A 164 5.29 6.90 5.30
C ASP A 164 4.76 6.16 4.08
N VAL A 165 4.80 4.83 4.13
CA VAL A 165 4.18 3.97 3.12
C VAL A 165 3.27 2.93 3.77
N PHE A 166 2.02 2.87 3.31
CA PHE A 166 1.07 1.84 3.69
C PHE A 166 0.84 0.92 2.51
N VAL A 167 0.90 -0.39 2.74
CA VAL A 167 0.59 -1.41 1.75
C VAL A 167 -0.72 -2.07 2.14
N ARG A 168 -1.59 -2.28 1.15
CA ARG A 168 -2.77 -3.13 1.28
C ARG A 168 -2.88 -4.05 0.06
N LEU A 169 -3.11 -5.34 0.34
CA LEU A 169 -3.27 -6.37 -0.67
C LEU A 169 -4.76 -6.67 -0.89
N VAL A 170 -5.14 -6.96 -2.13
CA VAL A 170 -6.54 -7.19 -2.53
C VAL A 170 -6.62 -8.40 -3.42
N ASN A 171 -7.34 -9.43 -2.97
CA ASN A 171 -7.39 -10.74 -3.62
C ASN A 171 -5.99 -11.28 -3.96
N LEU A 172 -5.01 -10.95 -3.12
CA LEU A 172 -3.62 -11.37 -3.19
C LEU A 172 -3.20 -11.81 -1.80
N ASN A 173 -2.52 -12.94 -1.72
CA ASN A 173 -1.83 -13.36 -0.50
C ASN A 173 -0.42 -12.75 -0.46
N PHE A 174 0.25 -12.86 0.70
CA PHE A 174 1.58 -12.28 0.88
C PHE A 174 2.63 -12.96 0.00
N THR A 175 2.52 -14.27 -0.25
CA THR A 175 3.48 -15.00 -1.10
C THR A 175 3.43 -14.51 -2.54
N GLU A 176 2.24 -14.35 -3.11
CA GLU A 176 2.04 -13.81 -4.45
C GLU A 176 2.50 -12.36 -4.54
N ALA A 177 2.11 -11.51 -3.57
CA ALA A 177 2.53 -10.11 -3.54
C ALA A 177 4.06 -9.97 -3.45
N SER A 178 4.73 -10.83 -2.66
CA SER A 178 6.19 -10.90 -2.55
C SER A 178 6.83 -11.16 -3.91
N ARG A 179 6.32 -12.14 -4.65
CA ARG A 179 6.81 -12.49 -5.99
C ARG A 179 6.59 -11.38 -7.01
N LEU A 180 5.45 -10.70 -6.97
CA LEU A 180 5.15 -9.59 -7.88
C LEU A 180 6.09 -8.39 -7.62
N LEU A 181 6.27 -8.01 -6.36
CA LEU A 181 7.04 -6.84 -5.97
C LEU A 181 8.55 -7.08 -5.98
N GLY A 182 9.02 -8.28 -5.60
CA GLY A 182 10.44 -8.64 -5.60
C GLY A 182 11.35 -7.60 -4.92
N LYS A 183 12.37 -7.14 -5.63
CA LYS A 183 13.36 -6.17 -5.13
C LYS A 183 12.77 -4.79 -4.82
N ALA A 184 11.54 -4.51 -5.25
CA ALA A 184 10.85 -3.30 -4.84
C ALA A 184 10.59 -3.27 -3.32
N ILE A 185 10.44 -4.43 -2.66
CA ILE A 185 10.22 -4.52 -1.21
C ILE A 185 11.39 -3.95 -0.40
N PRO A 186 12.64 -4.45 -0.56
CA PRO A 186 13.78 -3.87 0.15
C PRO A 186 14.08 -2.43 -0.28
N TYR A 187 13.80 -2.07 -1.54
CA TYR A 187 13.90 -0.67 -1.99
C TYR A 187 12.93 0.24 -1.21
N MET A 188 11.64 -0.12 -1.15
CA MET A 188 10.64 0.61 -0.38
C MET A 188 11.01 0.67 1.10
N ASP A 189 11.57 -0.41 1.66
CA ASP A 189 12.06 -0.40 3.03
C ASP A 189 13.17 0.64 3.26
N SER A 190 14.08 0.80 2.30
CA SER A 190 15.18 1.77 2.41
C SER A 190 14.75 3.22 2.24
N VAL A 191 13.73 3.48 1.42
CA VAL A 191 13.30 4.84 1.05
C VAL A 191 12.29 5.42 2.03
N PHE A 192 11.39 4.58 2.55
CA PHE A 192 10.37 5.03 3.49
C PHE A 192 10.81 4.78 4.93
N GLY A 193 10.48 5.73 5.81
CA GLY A 193 10.79 5.61 7.24
C GLY A 193 9.79 4.70 7.93
N ASN A 194 8.51 5.05 7.89
CA ASN A 194 7.44 4.33 8.58
C ASN A 194 6.64 3.45 7.61
N LYS A 195 6.27 2.26 8.06
CA LYS A 195 5.45 1.30 7.31
C LYS A 195 4.41 0.65 8.20
N ASN A 196 3.33 0.16 7.59
CA ASN A 196 2.28 -0.57 8.32
C ASN A 196 2.65 -2.04 8.54
N ILE A 197 1.87 -2.72 9.38
CA ILE A 197 2.02 -4.15 9.69
C ILE A 197 2.10 -5.01 8.41
N ASP A 198 1.22 -4.78 7.43
CA ASP A 198 1.19 -5.57 6.19
C ASP A 198 2.50 -5.44 5.40
N PHE A 199 3.13 -4.27 5.38
CA PHE A 199 4.44 -4.10 4.77
C PHE A 199 5.51 -4.94 5.47
N TYR A 200 5.54 -4.96 6.80
CA TYR A 200 6.55 -5.74 7.53
C TYR A 200 6.32 -7.25 7.41
N LYS A 201 5.07 -7.71 7.33
CA LYS A 201 4.73 -9.09 6.98
C LYS A 201 5.25 -9.44 5.58
N LEU A 202 4.96 -8.59 4.60
CA LEU A 202 5.43 -8.74 3.23
C LEU A 202 6.97 -8.77 3.16
N LEU A 203 7.64 -7.89 3.91
CA LEU A 203 9.10 -7.86 4.02
C LEU A 203 9.66 -9.16 4.60
N PHE A 204 9.03 -9.71 5.64
CA PHE A 204 9.40 -11.00 6.20
C PHE A 204 9.21 -12.13 5.18
N VAL A 205 8.06 -12.16 4.48
CA VAL A 205 7.77 -13.16 3.45
C VAL A 205 8.82 -13.12 2.34
N TYR A 206 9.14 -11.95 1.80
CA TYR A 206 10.22 -11.76 0.84
C TYR A 206 11.56 -12.26 1.39
N SER A 207 11.89 -11.88 2.62
CA SER A 207 13.15 -12.25 3.24
C SER A 207 13.27 -13.75 3.46
N SER A 208 12.17 -14.45 3.66
CA SER A 208 12.10 -15.91 3.83
C SER A 208 12.20 -16.72 2.53
N GLU A 209 12.41 -16.09 1.37
CA GLU A 209 12.52 -16.80 0.08
C GLU A 209 13.89 -17.46 -0.11
N THR A 210 14.96 -16.85 0.41
CA THR A 210 16.33 -17.40 0.33
C THR A 210 17.05 -17.27 1.66
N ALA A 211 18.07 -18.13 1.88
CA ALA A 211 18.89 -18.05 3.09
C ALA A 211 19.60 -16.69 3.22
N GLY A 212 20.08 -16.12 2.11
CA GLY A 212 20.78 -14.83 2.13
C GLY A 212 19.88 -13.64 2.44
N THR A 213 18.66 -13.60 1.89
CA THR A 213 17.69 -12.55 2.22
C THR A 213 17.19 -12.68 3.66
N PHE A 214 17.10 -13.91 4.18
CA PHE A 214 16.71 -14.15 5.56
C PHE A 214 17.81 -13.74 6.54
N ASP A 215 19.08 -14.05 6.23
CA ASP A 215 20.24 -13.61 6.99
C ASP A 215 20.29 -12.07 7.10
N TRP A 216 20.13 -11.37 5.98
CA TRP A 216 20.01 -9.91 5.95
C TRP A 216 18.89 -9.40 6.86
N PHE A 217 17.70 -9.99 6.77
CA PHE A 217 16.56 -9.61 7.59
C PHE A 217 16.84 -9.84 9.08
N PHE A 218 17.41 -10.99 9.42
CA PHE A 218 17.73 -11.34 10.80
C PHE A 218 18.74 -10.34 11.38
N HIS A 219 19.82 -10.04 10.67
CA HIS A 219 20.83 -9.08 11.11
C HIS A 219 20.32 -7.65 11.18
N ARG A 220 19.41 -7.23 10.30
CA ARG A 220 18.89 -5.86 10.27
C ARG A 220 17.76 -5.62 11.27
N TYR A 221 16.87 -6.60 11.46
CA TYR A 221 15.65 -6.40 12.25
C TYR A 221 15.64 -7.14 13.57
N VAL A 222 16.21 -8.36 13.61
CA VAL A 222 16.11 -9.22 14.80
C VAL A 222 17.31 -9.02 15.72
N MET A 223 18.52 -9.25 15.23
CA MET A 223 19.78 -9.22 15.99
C MET A 223 19.96 -7.96 16.86
N PRO A 224 19.72 -6.74 16.35
CA PRO A 224 19.93 -5.52 17.14
C PRO A 224 18.96 -5.39 18.31
N ARG A 225 17.80 -6.06 18.23
CA ARG A 225 16.71 -5.98 19.21
C ARG A 225 16.64 -7.18 20.16
N LEU A 226 17.54 -8.15 20.00
CA LEU A 226 17.66 -9.26 20.93
C LEU A 226 18.05 -8.76 22.33
N ASN A 227 17.42 -9.34 23.35
CA ASN A 227 17.78 -9.09 24.73
C ASN A 227 19.11 -9.78 25.11
N PRO A 228 19.73 -9.45 26.27
CA PRO A 228 21.02 -10.01 26.66
C PRO A 228 21.08 -11.54 26.69
N GLU A 229 20.06 -12.21 27.23
CA GLU A 229 19.98 -13.69 27.29
C GLU A 229 19.91 -14.32 25.89
N GLN A 230 19.14 -13.69 24.98
CA GLN A 230 19.07 -14.14 23.59
C GLN A 230 20.40 -13.95 22.84
N ARG A 231 21.11 -12.84 23.12
CA ARG A 231 22.42 -12.58 22.52
C ARG A 231 23.49 -13.53 23.03
N GLU A 232 23.52 -13.77 24.35
CA GLU A 232 24.42 -14.72 24.99
C GLU A 232 24.24 -16.12 24.39
N PHE A 233 22.99 -16.58 24.24
CA PHE A 233 22.71 -17.85 23.58
C PHE A 233 23.28 -17.94 22.15
N LEU A 234 23.12 -16.88 21.34
CA LEU A 234 23.65 -16.88 19.98
C LEU A 234 25.17 -16.82 19.94
N ASN A 235 25.82 -16.21 20.95
CA ASN A 235 27.27 -16.18 21.07
C ASN A 235 27.84 -17.53 21.53
N ASP A 236 27.14 -18.23 22.43
CA ASP A 236 27.50 -19.58 22.90
C ASP A 236 27.41 -20.61 21.78
N MET A 237 26.48 -20.41 20.84
CA MET A 237 26.47 -21.14 19.58
C MET A 237 27.68 -20.70 18.75
N HIS A 238 28.84 -21.33 18.98
CA HIS A 238 30.11 -21.09 18.29
C HIS A 238 30.02 -20.99 16.75
N ASP A 239 28.94 -21.47 16.13
CA ASP A 239 28.58 -21.21 14.73
C ASP A 239 27.16 -20.64 14.58
N TYR A 240 27.02 -19.33 14.80
CA TYR A 240 25.76 -18.60 14.61
C TYR A 240 25.23 -18.69 13.16
N ARG A 241 26.09 -18.88 12.16
CA ARG A 241 25.66 -19.02 10.76
C ARG A 241 24.90 -20.32 10.55
N ASN A 242 25.34 -21.41 11.19
CA ASN A 242 24.59 -22.66 11.20
C ASN A 242 23.25 -22.52 11.92
N PHE A 243 23.18 -21.74 13.00
CA PHE A 243 21.90 -21.42 13.64
C PHE A 243 20.93 -20.69 12.68
N ILE A 244 21.38 -19.62 12.01
CA ILE A 244 20.52 -18.88 11.07
C ILE A 244 20.08 -19.77 9.91
N ARG A 245 20.97 -20.63 9.38
CA ARG A 245 20.61 -21.62 8.35
C ARG A 245 19.58 -22.62 8.83
N LEU A 246 19.72 -23.12 10.06
CA LEU A 246 18.76 -24.04 10.67
C LEU A 246 17.41 -23.34 10.84
N LEU A 247 17.39 -22.15 11.44
CA LEU A 247 16.18 -21.34 11.60
C LEU A 247 15.50 -21.07 10.25
N TYR A 248 16.27 -20.69 9.23
CA TYR A 248 15.77 -20.52 7.87
C TYR A 248 15.09 -21.78 7.34
N SER A 249 15.64 -22.98 7.60
CA SER A 249 15.03 -24.24 7.14
C SER A 249 13.62 -24.48 7.70
N TYR A 250 13.33 -23.97 8.90
CA TYR A 250 11.99 -23.98 9.49
C TYR A 250 11.12 -22.84 8.97
N VAL A 251 11.67 -21.62 8.90
CA VAL A 251 10.96 -20.44 8.37
C VAL A 251 10.51 -20.65 6.92
N ALA A 252 11.35 -21.26 6.09
CA ALA A 252 11.06 -21.53 4.69
C ALA A 252 9.84 -22.46 4.50
N ARG A 253 9.54 -23.32 5.49
CA ARG A 253 8.40 -24.25 5.49
C ARG A 253 7.11 -23.67 6.06
N LEU A 254 7.15 -22.45 6.61
CA LEU A 254 5.95 -21.82 7.15
C LEU A 254 4.93 -21.53 6.05
N ASN A 255 3.64 -21.66 6.41
CA ASN A 255 2.57 -21.13 5.59
C ASN A 255 2.53 -19.60 5.71
N LYS A 256 3.17 -18.94 4.75
CA LYS A 256 3.37 -17.48 4.69
C LYS A 256 2.07 -16.71 4.45
N ASP A 257 1.02 -17.37 3.97
CA ASP A 257 -0.26 -16.73 3.67
C ASP A 257 -1.18 -16.62 4.89
N ARG A 258 -0.84 -17.29 6.00
CA ARG A 258 -1.57 -17.25 7.27
C ARG A 258 -0.74 -16.65 8.41
N LEU A 259 0.18 -15.75 8.09
CA LEU A 259 1.01 -15.08 9.09
C LEU A 259 0.18 -14.16 9.98
N GLY A 260 0.19 -14.46 11.29
CA GLY A 260 -0.29 -13.55 12.32
C GLY A 260 0.61 -12.32 12.47
N ASP A 261 0.29 -11.47 13.45
CA ASP A 261 1.09 -10.27 13.74
C ASP A 261 2.38 -10.58 14.52
N GLU A 262 2.62 -11.84 14.83
CA GLU A 262 3.81 -12.30 15.54
C GLU A 262 4.24 -13.69 15.04
N ILE A 263 5.55 -13.92 14.98
CA ILE A 263 6.16 -15.22 14.75
C ILE A 263 6.95 -15.60 15.99
N GLY A 264 6.48 -16.61 16.72
CA GLY A 264 7.18 -17.15 17.87
C GLY A 264 8.14 -18.26 17.46
N ILE A 265 9.39 -18.15 17.88
CA ILE A 265 10.44 -19.13 17.68
C ILE A 265 10.82 -19.67 19.05
N ARG A 266 10.77 -20.99 19.21
CA ARG A 266 11.25 -21.70 20.40
C ARG A 266 12.36 -22.66 20.01
N VAL A 267 13.47 -22.54 20.72
CA VAL A 267 14.69 -23.32 20.49
C VAL A 267 14.99 -24.10 21.76
N ALA A 268 14.70 -25.40 21.74
CA ALA A 268 14.99 -26.30 22.86
C ALA A 268 16.47 -26.72 22.85
N ARG A 269 17.10 -26.79 24.03
CA ARG A 269 18.49 -27.22 24.19
C ARG A 269 18.55 -28.70 24.54
N ARG A 270 19.53 -29.42 23.97
CA ARG A 270 19.85 -30.80 24.40
C ARG A 270 20.69 -30.87 25.67
N ALA A 271 21.49 -29.85 25.94
CA ALA A 271 22.43 -29.78 27.06
C ALA A 271 22.02 -28.70 28.08
N ASN A 272 22.48 -28.86 29.32
CA ASN A 272 22.21 -27.92 30.40
C ASN A 272 22.84 -26.54 30.09
N PRO A 273 22.16 -25.42 30.43
CA PRO A 273 20.85 -25.36 31.08
C PRO A 273 19.70 -25.73 30.13
N ASN A 274 18.74 -26.55 30.59
CA ASN A 274 17.56 -26.99 29.81
C ASN A 274 16.55 -25.87 29.46
N ARG A 275 16.87 -24.60 29.72
CA ARG A 275 15.96 -23.49 29.44
C ARG A 275 15.92 -23.23 27.93
N PRO A 276 14.74 -23.33 27.28
CA PRO A 276 14.62 -23.03 25.87
C PRO A 276 14.88 -21.54 25.63
N LEU A 277 15.51 -21.23 24.50
CA LEU A 277 15.53 -19.87 23.99
C LEU A 277 14.19 -19.60 23.28
N GLU A 278 13.60 -18.46 23.58
CA GLU A 278 12.39 -18.00 22.91
C GLU A 278 12.62 -16.63 22.28
N ILE A 279 12.08 -16.43 21.07
CA ILE A 279 12.14 -15.17 20.32
C ILE A 279 10.76 -14.94 19.70
N GLY A 280 10.09 -13.83 20.06
CA GLY A 280 8.89 -13.37 19.36
C GLY A 280 9.23 -12.26 18.38
N ILE A 281 9.03 -12.45 17.08
CA ILE A 281 9.17 -11.41 16.06
C ILE A 281 7.77 -10.83 15.83
N ALA A 282 7.49 -9.65 16.38
CA ALA A 282 6.20 -8.98 16.27
C ALA A 282 6.23 -7.87 15.21
N PHE A 283 5.23 -7.86 14.33
CA PHE A 283 5.04 -6.83 13.30
C PHE A 283 4.11 -5.75 13.84
N THR A 284 4.59 -4.51 13.91
CA THR A 284 3.81 -3.37 14.43
C THR A 284 3.80 -2.22 13.43
N ASN A 285 2.91 -1.24 13.61
CA ASN A 285 2.90 -0.02 12.80
C ASN A 285 4.14 0.88 13.05
N ARG A 286 4.99 0.54 14.02
CA ARG A 286 6.22 1.28 14.35
C ARG A 286 7.49 0.54 13.94
N GLY A 287 7.38 -0.68 13.41
CA GLY A 287 8.54 -1.49 13.09
C GLY A 287 8.36 -2.96 13.40
N ILE A 288 9.50 -3.65 13.43
CA ILE A 288 9.60 -5.03 13.91
C ILE A 288 10.13 -4.97 15.34
N GLU A 289 9.38 -5.57 16.26
CA GLU A 289 9.75 -5.71 17.66
C GLU A 289 10.20 -7.13 17.95
N VAL A 290 11.20 -7.28 18.83
CA VAL A 290 11.66 -8.59 19.28
C VAL A 290 11.34 -8.76 20.76
N LYS A 291 10.49 -9.74 21.05
CA LYS A 291 10.05 -10.09 22.40
C LYS A 291 10.87 -11.25 22.96
N ARG A 292 11.03 -11.25 24.28
CA ARG A 292 11.65 -12.35 25.03
C ARG A 292 10.80 -13.61 25.00
N TYR A 293 9.48 -13.44 25.13
CA TYR A 293 8.51 -14.54 25.14
C TYR A 293 7.46 -14.27 24.06
N PRO A 294 7.26 -15.17 23.09
CA PRO A 294 6.21 -15.03 22.10
C PRO A 294 4.84 -15.33 22.74
N GLY A 295 3.80 -14.64 22.28
CA GLY A 295 2.42 -14.95 22.67
C GLY A 295 1.95 -16.29 22.09
N THR A 296 2.50 -16.71 20.94
CA THR A 296 2.24 -18.02 20.34
C THR A 296 3.49 -18.55 19.66
N VAL A 297 3.84 -19.82 19.91
CA VAL A 297 4.98 -20.48 19.26
C VAL A 297 4.57 -20.97 17.87
N THR A 298 5.21 -20.43 16.84
CA THR A 298 4.99 -20.78 15.44
C THR A 298 6.01 -21.79 14.94
N ILE A 299 7.25 -21.67 15.40
CA ILE A 299 8.39 -22.52 15.06
C ILE A 299 8.94 -23.10 16.35
N SER A 300 9.15 -24.42 16.39
CA SER A 300 9.82 -25.10 17.50
C SER A 300 10.83 -26.10 16.96
N PHE A 301 12.07 -26.02 17.41
CA PHE A 301 13.11 -26.97 17.06
C PHE A 301 14.14 -27.12 18.17
N MET A 302 14.99 -28.14 18.04
CA MET A 302 15.99 -28.51 19.04
C MET A 302 17.39 -28.32 18.46
N VAL A 303 18.31 -27.84 19.29
CA VAL A 303 19.74 -27.65 18.95
C VAL A 303 20.61 -28.21 20.07
#